data_AF-A0A2T1HSQ3-F1
#
_entry.id   AF-A0A2T1HSQ3-F1
#
_cell.length_a   1.000
_cell.length_b   1.000
_cell.length_c   1.000
_cell.angle_alpha   90.00
_cell.angle_beta   90.00
_cell.angle_gamma   90.00
#
_symmetry.space_group_name_H-M   'P 1'
#
loop_
_entity.id
_entity.type
_entity.pdbx_description
1 polymer ?
#
loop_
_entity_poly.entity_id
_entity_poly.type
_entity_poly.pdbx_seq_one_letter_code
_entity_poly.pdbx_strand_id
1 'polypeptide(L)'
;MPNDGTPHGNGDKSRASEDVDLSARLERLGKRLDEVRSTGQEQRRPTGTSGGEPSAMGKAFRLSTEFVAGIIAGCGIGWAVDAMAGSKPWGLIVGTMLGFGAGVWNVMRASGFTKPPSR
;
A
#
# COMPACT_ATOMS: atom_id res chain seq x y z
N MET A 1 58.40 32.40 29.31
CA MET A 1 57.11 32.82 28.75
C MET A 1 56.21 31.59 28.72
N PRO A 2 55.08 31.55 29.44
CA PRO A 2 54.11 30.48 29.37
C PRO A 2 53.34 30.57 28.03
N ASN A 3 53.09 29.44 27.38
CA ASN A 3 52.23 29.34 26.21
C ASN A 3 50.87 28.83 26.67
N ASP A 4 49.93 29.74 26.87
CA ASP A 4 48.59 29.43 27.35
C ASP A 4 47.75 28.93 26.17
N GLY A 5 47.62 27.62 26.07
CA GLY A 5 46.67 26.99 25.17
C GLY A 5 45.23 27.10 25.70
N THR A 6 44.31 27.18 24.74
CA THR A 6 42.85 26.90 24.77
C THR A 6 41.88 28.10 24.92
N PRO A 7 40.60 27.99 24.47
CA PRO A 7 39.99 27.01 23.54
C PRO A 7 39.14 27.62 22.39
N HIS A 8 38.94 26.77 21.37
CA HIS A 8 38.07 26.94 20.19
C HIS A 8 36.61 27.35 20.52
N GLY A 9 36.19 28.54 20.07
CA GLY A 9 34.79 29.01 20.14
C GLY A 9 33.98 28.90 18.83
N ASN A 10 34.50 28.23 17.81
CA ASN A 10 33.88 28.19 16.47
C ASN A 10 33.16 26.85 16.16
N GLY A 11 33.49 25.77 16.87
CA GLY A 11 32.91 24.44 16.60
C GLY A 11 31.48 24.25 17.07
N ASP A 12 31.05 25.01 18.08
CA ASP A 12 29.74 24.85 18.73
C ASP A 12 28.60 25.49 17.91
N LYS A 13 28.89 26.63 17.25
CA LYS A 13 27.93 27.31 16.36
C LYS A 13 27.69 26.55 15.05
N SER A 14 28.73 25.91 14.50
CA SER A 14 28.59 25.08 13.31
C SER A 14 27.75 23.85 13.59
N ARG A 15 28.02 23.12 14.68
CA ARG A 15 27.24 21.94 15.08
C ARG A 15 25.77 22.26 15.29
N ALA A 16 25.46 23.33 16.03
CA ALA A 16 24.09 23.76 16.25
C ALA A 16 23.34 24.09 14.93
N SER A 17 24.05 24.60 13.93
CA SER A 17 23.46 24.91 12.61
C SER A 17 23.25 23.65 11.77
N GLU A 18 24.18 22.68 11.83
CA GLU A 18 24.07 21.38 11.16
C GLU A 18 22.92 20.54 11.72
N ASP A 19 22.75 20.53 13.04
CA ASP A 19 21.66 19.79 13.71
C ASP A 19 20.28 20.33 13.34
N VAL A 20 20.16 21.67 13.20
CA VAL A 20 18.92 22.32 12.74
C VAL A 20 18.61 21.95 11.29
N ASP A 21 19.61 21.91 10.41
CA ASP A 21 19.42 21.56 9.00
C ASP A 21 19.07 20.07 8.82
N LEU A 22 19.69 19.18 9.59
CA LEU A 22 19.36 17.75 9.64
C LEU A 22 17.94 17.52 10.17
N SER A 23 17.54 18.22 11.22
CA SER A 23 16.18 18.16 11.76
C SER A 23 15.14 18.60 10.73
N ALA A 24 15.42 19.68 9.99
CA ALA A 24 14.56 20.13 8.90
C ALA A 24 14.44 19.09 7.77
N ARG A 25 15.52 18.37 7.45
CA ARG A 25 15.52 17.29 6.46
C ARG A 25 14.76 16.06 6.94
N LEU A 26 14.95 15.66 8.20
CA LEU A 26 14.22 14.55 8.82
C LEU A 26 12.73 14.84 8.92
N GLU A 27 12.34 16.07 9.24
CA GLU A 27 10.93 16.47 9.26
C GLU A 27 10.31 16.39 7.86
N ARG A 28 11.03 16.82 6.81
CA ARG A 28 10.58 16.70 5.42
C ARG A 28 10.46 15.23 4.98
N LEU A 29 11.39 14.37 5.38
CA LEU A 29 11.35 12.93 5.13
C LEU A 29 10.17 12.28 5.88
N GLY A 30 9.97 12.65 7.15
CA GLY A 30 8.86 12.21 7.97
C GLY A 30 7.51 12.58 7.36
N LYS A 31 7.33 13.83 6.93
CA LYS A 31 6.13 14.30 6.23
C LYS A 31 5.86 13.51 4.94
N ARG A 32 6.89 13.28 4.11
CA ARG A 32 6.75 12.48 2.89
C ARG A 32 6.41 11.01 3.18
N LEU A 33 7.02 10.44 4.21
CA LEU A 33 6.76 9.05 4.59
C LEU A 33 5.37 8.90 5.20
N ASP A 34 4.92 9.87 5.98
CA ASP A 34 3.58 9.92 6.55
C ASP A 34 2.51 10.11 5.48
N GLU A 35 2.78 10.89 4.43
CA GLU A 35 1.90 11.05 3.26
C GLU A 35 1.76 9.73 2.47
N VAL A 36 2.88 9.05 2.21
CA VAL A 36 2.89 7.72 1.55
C VAL A 36 2.22 6.67 2.45
N ARG A 37 2.46 6.72 3.76
CA ARG A 37 1.88 5.80 4.73
C ARG A 37 0.39 6.04 4.88
N SER A 38 -0.06 7.28 4.98
CA SER A 38 -1.48 7.66 5.02
C SER A 38 -2.20 7.19 3.76
N THR A 39 -1.57 7.36 2.59
CA THR A 39 -2.07 6.82 1.31
C THR A 39 -2.18 5.29 1.34
N GLY A 40 -1.21 4.58 1.92
CA GLY A 40 -1.23 3.11 2.06
C GLY A 40 -2.09 2.58 3.22
N GLN A 41 -2.34 3.39 4.25
CA GLN A 41 -3.06 3.03 5.47
C GLN A 41 -4.56 3.29 5.32
N GLU A 42 -4.95 4.29 4.53
CA GLU A 42 -6.33 4.50 4.08
C GLU A 42 -6.80 3.35 3.17
N GLN A 43 -5.88 2.73 2.42
CA GLN A 43 -6.13 1.51 1.63
C GLN A 43 -6.34 0.25 2.49
N ARG A 44 -5.85 0.23 3.74
CA ARG A 44 -5.96 -0.94 4.65
C ARG A 44 -7.20 -0.91 5.54
N ARG A 45 -7.94 0.22 5.59
CA ARG A 45 -9.20 0.27 6.33
C ARG A 45 -10.36 -0.18 5.45
N PRO A 46 -11.02 -1.31 5.74
CA PRO A 46 -12.32 -1.56 5.17
C PRO A 46 -13.29 -0.55 5.78
N THR A 47 -14.16 0.01 4.94
CA THR A 47 -15.39 0.74 5.27
C THR A 47 -15.28 2.16 5.87
N GLY A 48 -15.89 3.11 5.16
CA GLY A 48 -16.75 4.14 5.75
C GLY A 48 -16.16 5.54 5.92
N THR A 49 -16.66 6.48 5.10
CA THR A 49 -16.70 7.93 5.36
C THR A 49 -15.35 8.66 5.43
N SER A 50 -14.98 9.33 4.33
CA SER A 50 -14.62 10.76 4.32
C SER A 50 -14.40 11.29 2.89
N GLY A 51 -15.42 11.97 2.37
CA GLY A 51 -15.31 13.35 1.89
C GLY A 51 -14.36 13.78 0.77
N GLY A 52 -13.65 12.91 0.06
CA GLY A 52 -12.85 13.29 -1.11
C GLY A 52 -13.12 12.35 -2.26
N GLU A 53 -13.51 12.88 -3.42
CA GLU A 53 -13.73 12.08 -4.62
C GLU A 53 -12.44 11.27 -4.90
N PRO A 54 -12.47 9.91 -4.82
CA PRO A 54 -11.24 9.15 -4.93
C PRO A 54 -10.71 9.37 -6.34
N SER A 55 -9.51 9.94 -6.44
CA SER A 55 -8.80 10.11 -7.71
C SER A 55 -8.90 8.83 -8.53
N ALA A 56 -9.10 8.94 -9.84
CA ALA A 56 -9.27 7.79 -10.74
C ALA A 56 -8.14 6.75 -10.55
N MET A 57 -6.95 7.21 -10.17
CA MET A 57 -5.80 6.37 -9.81
C MET A 57 -6.05 5.50 -8.57
N GLY A 58 -6.65 6.04 -7.52
CA GLY A 58 -6.94 5.33 -6.27
C GLY A 58 -8.02 4.26 -6.46
N LYS A 59 -9.01 4.51 -7.31
CA LYS A 59 -10.02 3.51 -7.71
C LYS A 59 -9.39 2.37 -8.50
N ALA A 60 -8.53 2.69 -9.49
CA ALA A 60 -7.83 1.69 -10.30
C ALA A 60 -6.92 0.80 -9.44
N PHE A 61 -6.19 1.38 -8.49
CA PHE A 61 -5.28 0.63 -7.61
C PHE A 61 -6.01 -0.30 -6.64
N ARG A 62 -7.15 0.15 -6.11
CA ARG A 62 -8.00 -0.70 -5.28
C ARG A 62 -8.57 -1.87 -6.08
N LEU A 63 -9.03 -1.60 -7.30
CA LEU A 63 -9.53 -2.62 -8.21
C LEU A 63 -8.46 -3.66 -8.56
N SER A 64 -7.22 -3.22 -8.84
CA SER A 64 -6.11 -4.15 -9.08
C SER A 64 -5.75 -4.97 -7.85
N THR A 65 -5.83 -4.38 -6.66
CA THR A 65 -5.50 -5.09 -5.41
C THR A 65 -6.56 -6.13 -5.06
N GLU A 66 -7.84 -5.82 -5.26
CA GLU A 66 -8.92 -6.78 -5.07
C GLU A 66 -8.85 -7.93 -6.07
N PHE A 67 -8.46 -7.66 -7.32
CA PHE A 67 -8.22 -8.70 -8.32
C PHE A 67 -7.06 -9.62 -7.94
N VAL A 68 -5.91 -9.04 -7.56
CA VAL A 68 -4.72 -9.81 -7.15
C VAL A 68 -5.00 -10.62 -5.87
N ALA A 69 -5.75 -10.07 -4.92
CA ALA A 69 -6.17 -10.80 -3.71
C ALA A 69 -7.04 -12.02 -4.06
N GLY A 70 -7.95 -11.90 -5.02
CA GLY A 70 -8.76 -13.02 -5.52
C GLY A 70 -7.93 -14.13 -6.17
N ILE A 71 -6.89 -13.76 -6.94
CA ILE A 71 -5.97 -14.74 -7.53
C ILE A 71 -5.18 -15.47 -6.44
N ILE A 72 -4.59 -14.74 -5.49
CA ILE A 72 -3.79 -15.33 -4.41
C ILE A 72 -4.67 -16.26 -3.56
N ALA A 73 -5.90 -15.85 -3.24
CA ALA A 73 -6.85 -16.67 -2.51
C ALA A 73 -7.22 -17.95 -3.31
N GLY A 74 -7.51 -17.83 -4.61
CA GLY A 74 -7.82 -18.97 -5.48
C GLY A 74 -6.66 -19.95 -5.62
N CYS A 75 -5.43 -19.44 -5.77
CA CYS A 75 -4.21 -20.26 -5.79
C CYS A 75 -3.97 -20.95 -4.44
N GLY A 76 -4.16 -20.25 -3.32
CA GLY A 76 -3.98 -20.82 -1.98
C GLY A 76 -4.99 -21.95 -1.69
N ILE A 77 -6.26 -21.73 -2.03
CA ILE A 77 -7.32 -22.75 -1.89
C ILE A 77 -7.07 -23.92 -2.84
N GLY A 78 -6.74 -23.65 -4.11
CA GLY A 78 -6.45 -24.69 -5.11
C GLY A 78 -5.24 -25.55 -4.72
N TRP A 79 -4.19 -24.94 -4.16
CA TRP A 79 -3.02 -25.65 -3.66
C TRP A 79 -3.34 -26.51 -2.43
N ALA A 80 -4.13 -25.99 -1.48
CA ALA A 80 -4.55 -26.76 -0.30
C ALA A 80 -5.39 -28.00 -0.70
N VAL A 81 -6.27 -27.85 -1.69
CA VAL A 81 -7.08 -28.95 -2.24
C VAL A 81 -6.20 -29.98 -2.97
N ASP A 82 -5.27 -29.55 -3.81
CA ASP A 82 -4.32 -30.46 -4.47
C ASP A 82 -3.46 -31.23 -3.46
N ALA A 83 -3.01 -30.55 -2.39
CA ALA A 83 -2.21 -31.17 -1.34
C ALA A 83 -2.97 -32.24 -0.55
N MET A 84 -4.26 -32.02 -0.27
CA MET A 84 -5.10 -33.00 0.45
C MET A 84 -5.57 -34.16 -0.44
N ALA A 85 -5.83 -33.90 -1.72
CA ALA A 85 -6.38 -34.90 -2.63
C ALA A 85 -5.32 -35.86 -3.20
N GLY A 86 -4.02 -35.58 -3.03
CA GLY A 86 -2.93 -36.38 -3.62
C GLY A 86 -3.03 -36.50 -5.15
N SER A 87 -3.86 -35.66 -5.75
CA SER A 87 -4.31 -35.74 -7.13
C SER A 87 -3.45 -34.80 -7.97
N LYS A 88 -3.06 -35.26 -9.17
CA LYS A 88 -2.54 -34.42 -10.27
C LYS A 88 -3.30 -33.08 -10.35
N PRO A 89 -2.70 -31.97 -10.89
CA PRO A 89 -2.93 -30.56 -10.53
C PRO A 89 -4.32 -30.01 -10.91
N TRP A 90 -5.36 -30.76 -10.61
CA TRP A 90 -6.75 -30.54 -10.95
C TRP A 90 -7.36 -29.53 -9.98
N GLY A 91 -7.00 -29.58 -8.70
CA GLY A 91 -7.35 -28.57 -7.71
C GLY A 91 -6.76 -27.21 -8.04
N LEU A 92 -5.51 -27.16 -8.53
CA LEU A 92 -4.94 -25.93 -9.09
C LEU A 92 -5.70 -25.45 -10.33
N ILE A 93 -6.04 -26.32 -11.28
CA ILE A 93 -6.79 -25.92 -12.51
C ILE A 93 -8.17 -25.38 -12.15
N VAL A 94 -8.94 -26.10 -11.33
CA VAL A 94 -10.29 -25.70 -10.90
C VAL A 94 -10.22 -24.47 -9.99
N GLY A 95 -9.30 -24.43 -9.04
CA GLY A 95 -9.09 -23.30 -8.14
C GLY A 95 -8.67 -22.03 -8.87
N THR A 96 -7.85 -22.15 -9.91
CA THR A 96 -7.45 -21.01 -10.76
C THR A 96 -8.61 -20.55 -11.64
N MET A 97 -9.38 -21.47 -12.25
CA MET A 97 -10.60 -21.12 -12.99
C MET A 97 -11.64 -20.42 -12.10
N LEU A 98 -11.83 -20.91 -10.87
CA LEU A 98 -12.76 -20.33 -9.91
C LEU A 98 -12.28 -18.99 -9.39
N GLY A 99 -10.99 -18.85 -9.06
CA GLY A 99 -10.36 -17.60 -8.64
C GLY A 99 -10.38 -16.54 -9.74
N PHE A 100 -10.15 -16.95 -10.99
CA PHE A 100 -10.31 -16.09 -12.16
C PHE A 100 -11.76 -15.65 -12.34
N GLY A 101 -12.72 -16.59 -12.27
CA GLY A 101 -14.15 -16.28 -12.34
C GLY A 101 -14.61 -15.31 -11.24
N ALA A 102 -14.17 -15.53 -10.01
CA ALA A 102 -14.43 -14.62 -8.88
C ALA A 102 -13.79 -13.24 -9.08
N GLY A 103 -12.56 -13.19 -9.62
CA GLY A 103 -11.88 -11.94 -9.96
C GLY A 103 -12.60 -11.14 -11.05
N VAL A 104 -13.01 -11.80 -12.13
CA VAL A 104 -13.82 -11.20 -13.20
C VAL A 104 -15.17 -10.71 -12.66
N TRP A 105 -15.82 -11.49 -11.79
CA TRP A 105 -17.07 -11.08 -11.16
C TRP A 105 -16.91 -9.86 -10.24
N ASN A 106 -15.80 -9.77 -9.49
CA ASN A 106 -15.51 -8.58 -8.67
C ASN A 106 -15.31 -7.34 -9.56
N VAL A 107 -14.61 -7.46 -10.68
CA VAL A 107 -14.41 -6.36 -11.65
C VAL A 107 -15.73 -5.91 -12.28
N MET A 108 -16.58 -6.85 -12.70
CA MET A 108 -17.91 -6.54 -13.26
C MET A 108 -18.85 -5.88 -12.25
N ARG A 109 -18.78 -6.28 -10.98
CA ARG A 109 -19.53 -5.64 -9.90
C ARG A 109 -19.03 -4.21 -9.66
N ALA A 110 -17.72 -4.00 -9.68
CA ALA A 110 -17.11 -2.69 -9.46
C ALA A 110 -17.31 -1.73 -10.64
N SER A 111 -17.46 -2.24 -11.87
CA SER A 111 -17.74 -1.42 -13.05
C SER A 111 -19.19 -0.92 -13.14
N GLY A 112 -20.08 -1.37 -12.26
CA GLY A 112 -21.36 -0.70 -12.01
C GLY A 112 -22.33 -0.74 -13.19
N PHE A 113 -22.58 -1.91 -13.77
CA PHE A 113 -23.60 -2.09 -14.82
C PHE A 113 -25.05 -1.85 -14.36
N THR A 114 -25.27 -1.45 -13.10
CA THR A 114 -26.59 -1.15 -12.54
C THR A 114 -26.68 0.32 -12.14
N LYS A 115 -26.90 1.19 -13.11
CA LYS A 115 -27.66 2.42 -12.89
C LYS A 115 -28.77 2.46 -13.95
N PRO A 116 -30.03 2.13 -13.62
CA PRO A 116 -31.12 2.34 -14.56
C PRO A 116 -31.19 3.85 -14.90
N PRO A 117 -31.42 4.20 -16.17
CA PRO A 117 -31.54 5.59 -16.57
C PRO A 117 -32.77 6.21 -15.89
N SER A 118 -32.53 7.16 -14.98
CA SER A 118 -33.59 8.01 -14.44
C SER A 118 -34.03 8.98 -15.55
N ARG A 119 -35.25 8.75 -16.05
CA ARG A 119 -36.02 9.72 -16.84
C ARG A 119 -36.50 10.88 -15.98
#